data_AF-A0A0D7BGK5-F1
#
_entry.id   AF-A0A0D7BGK5-F1
#
_cell.length_a   1.000
_cell.length_b   1.000
_cell.length_c   1.000
_cell.angle_alpha   90.00
_cell.angle_beta   90.00
_cell.angle_gamma   90.00
#
_symmetry.space_group_name_H-M   'P 1'
#
loop_
_entity.id
_entity.type
_entity.pdbx_description
1 polymer ?
#
loop_
_entity_poly.entity_id
_entity_poly.type
_entity_poly.pdbx_seq_one_letter_code
_entity_poly.pdbx_strand_id
1 'polypeptide(L)'
;MRAAYFVLATVAGLAAASSGDNNGIFKSCVKRCEAAQCSETFSLPLALRLALWTCTDDCQYQCMHAYTTKDAETGIRMRQYFGKWPFWRVGGIQEPASVAFSAMNFYAHLRGLALLRHEVPRDHPMKIYLLAWSYASLNTWIWSMVFHTRDMALTEKLDYFSAALTILCGLYVAVIRLFHLYPSVGAKLTTARVRTSTPRDRLRMAWSSICLVAFLGHISYLTFMPSFDYAYNIVFNAVVGLSHNILWSIYALPMSILRRYPSQPKSYRPPFAKKAGIAVLCMTAAVGLELFDFPPWGRVIDAHSLWHLATALIAPFWYNFLVEDMRDPSWNDHRV
;
A
#
# COMPACT_ATOMS: atom_id res chain seq x y z
N MET A 1 -20.82 -14.50 -12.66
CA MET A 1 -19.77 -14.11 -13.62
C MET A 1 -19.99 -12.73 -14.28
N ARG A 2 -21.20 -12.14 -14.32
CA ARG A 2 -21.41 -10.80 -14.93
C ARG A 2 -21.17 -9.59 -14.01
N ALA A 3 -21.14 -9.78 -12.69
CA ALA A 3 -20.88 -8.69 -11.72
C ALA A 3 -19.40 -8.28 -11.64
N ALA A 4 -18.47 -9.21 -11.87
CA ALA A 4 -17.02 -8.94 -11.81
C ALA A 4 -16.52 -8.11 -13.01
N TYR A 5 -17.18 -8.20 -14.17
CA TYR A 5 -16.83 -7.41 -15.36
C TYR A 5 -17.35 -5.98 -15.31
N PHE A 6 -18.42 -5.71 -14.55
CA PHE A 6 -18.99 -4.36 -14.44
C PHE A 6 -18.10 -3.40 -13.63
N VAL A 7 -17.29 -3.92 -12.71
CA VAL A 7 -16.36 -3.13 -11.89
C VAL A 7 -15.08 -2.76 -12.67
N LEU A 8 -14.69 -3.56 -13.67
CA LEU A 8 -13.46 -3.33 -14.44
C LEU A 8 -13.65 -2.40 -15.66
N ALA A 9 -14.89 -2.11 -16.06
CA ALA A 9 -15.18 -1.40 -17.31
C ALA A 9 -15.52 0.10 -17.16
N THR A 10 -15.49 0.67 -15.94
CA THR A 10 -16.00 2.04 -15.67
C THR A 10 -14.93 3.06 -15.24
N VAL A 11 -13.64 2.78 -15.41
CA VAL A 11 -12.57 3.75 -15.05
C VAL A 11 -11.65 4.04 -16.24
N ALA A 12 -12.24 4.41 -17.38
CA ALA A 12 -11.53 5.28 -18.33
C ALA A 12 -11.88 6.73 -17.96
N GLY A 13 -11.33 7.20 -16.84
CA GLY A 13 -11.46 8.59 -16.45
C GLY A 13 -10.65 9.44 -17.43
N LEU A 14 -11.33 10.23 -18.26
CA LEU A 14 -10.71 11.42 -18.83
C LEU A 14 -10.10 12.19 -17.66
N ALA A 15 -8.82 12.54 -17.74
CA ALA A 15 -8.11 13.31 -16.71
C ALA A 15 -8.71 14.73 -16.66
N ALA A 16 -9.88 14.85 -16.03
CA ALA A 16 -10.54 16.10 -15.78
C ALA A 16 -9.85 16.74 -14.58
N ALA A 17 -9.30 17.94 -14.77
CA ALA A 17 -8.82 18.75 -13.66
C ALA A 17 -9.93 18.91 -12.61
N SER A 18 -9.55 18.99 -11.33
CA SER A 18 -10.54 19.02 -10.25
C SER A 18 -11.49 20.21 -10.40
N SER A 19 -12.68 20.10 -9.86
CA SER A 19 -13.71 21.16 -10.01
C SER A 19 -13.28 22.49 -9.39
N GLY A 20 -12.40 22.47 -8.38
CA GLY A 20 -11.73 23.65 -7.84
C GLY A 20 -10.72 24.26 -8.81
N ASP A 21 -9.91 23.43 -9.47
CA ASP A 21 -8.89 23.87 -10.43
C ASP A 21 -9.51 24.54 -11.65
N ASN A 22 -10.71 24.13 -12.05
CA ASN A 22 -11.45 24.72 -13.16
C ASN A 22 -12.20 26.02 -12.80
N ASN A 23 -12.22 26.42 -11.53
CA ASN A 23 -12.95 27.60 -11.09
C ASN A 23 -12.19 28.91 -11.43
N GLY A 24 -12.83 29.80 -12.20
CA GLY A 24 -12.22 31.07 -12.61
C GLY A 24 -11.91 32.05 -11.47
N ILE A 25 -12.69 32.00 -10.38
CA ILE A 25 -12.49 32.82 -9.18
C ILE A 25 -11.23 32.34 -8.44
N PHE A 26 -11.07 31.02 -8.28
CA PHE A 26 -9.86 30.43 -7.70
C PHE A 26 -8.61 30.84 -8.50
N LYS A 27 -8.61 30.63 -9.82
CA LYS A 27 -7.49 31.03 -10.70
C LYS A 27 -7.15 32.53 -10.57
N SER A 28 -8.18 33.37 -10.49
CA SER A 28 -8.01 34.83 -10.35
C SER A 28 -7.52 35.24 -8.96
N CYS A 29 -7.86 34.49 -7.91
CA CYS A 29 -7.32 34.68 -6.57
C CYS A 29 -5.83 34.38 -6.55
N VAL A 30 -5.42 33.22 -7.09
CA VAL A 30 -4.01 32.79 -7.11
C VAL A 30 -3.15 33.82 -7.85
N LYS A 31 -3.55 34.22 -9.07
CA LYS A 31 -2.81 35.24 -9.84
C LYS A 31 -2.63 36.57 -9.09
N ARG A 32 -3.67 37.02 -8.36
CA ARG A 32 -3.60 38.26 -7.57
C ARG A 32 -2.70 38.11 -6.35
N CYS A 33 -2.77 36.97 -5.67
CA CYS A 33 -1.89 36.66 -4.55
C CYS A 33 -0.42 36.62 -5.00
N GLU A 34 -0.12 35.94 -6.11
CA GLU A 34 1.23 35.85 -6.65
C GLU A 34 1.79 37.23 -7.00
N ALA A 35 1.02 38.06 -7.71
CA ALA A 35 1.44 39.42 -8.06
C ALA A 35 1.65 40.33 -6.84
N ALA A 36 0.92 40.09 -5.75
CA ALA A 36 1.00 40.91 -4.54
C ALA A 36 2.09 40.46 -3.56
N GLN A 37 2.34 39.15 -3.45
CA GLN A 37 3.18 38.58 -2.40
C GLN A 37 4.49 37.98 -2.93
N CYS A 38 4.51 37.38 -4.12
CA CYS A 38 5.65 36.62 -4.62
C CYS A 38 6.72 37.52 -5.24
N SER A 39 7.38 38.31 -4.40
CA SER A 39 8.60 39.05 -4.73
C SER A 39 9.86 38.29 -4.29
N GLU A 40 11.03 38.66 -4.82
CA GLU A 40 12.31 38.06 -4.42
C GLU A 40 12.63 38.20 -2.92
N THR A 41 12.06 39.21 -2.27
CA THR A 41 12.25 39.48 -0.84
C THR A 41 11.28 38.70 0.07
N PHE A 42 10.25 38.07 -0.50
CA PHE A 42 9.27 37.32 0.26
C PHE A 42 9.85 36.00 0.73
N SER A 43 9.69 35.70 2.03
CA SER A 43 10.14 34.43 2.60
C SER A 43 9.03 33.78 3.40
N LEU A 44 8.79 32.50 3.11
CA LEU A 44 7.86 31.69 3.88
C LEU A 44 8.44 31.35 5.26
N PRO A 45 7.58 31.05 6.25
CA PRO A 45 7.99 30.47 7.52
C PRO A 45 8.94 29.27 7.33
N LEU A 46 9.91 29.12 8.24
CA LEU A 46 10.98 28.10 8.11
C LEU A 46 10.43 26.69 7.85
N ALA A 47 9.38 26.29 8.56
CA ALA A 47 8.75 24.97 8.39
C ALA A 47 8.27 24.73 6.94
N LEU A 48 7.69 25.76 6.30
CA LEU A 48 7.24 25.66 4.91
C LEU A 48 8.42 25.59 3.93
N ARG A 49 9.49 26.36 4.19
CA ARG A 49 10.71 26.29 3.36
C ARG A 49 11.40 24.93 3.47
N LEU A 50 11.47 24.36 4.68
CA LEU A 50 12.02 23.02 4.91
C LEU A 50 11.20 21.93 4.21
N ALA A 51 9.88 22.09 4.15
CA ALA A 51 8.98 21.22 3.40
C ALA A 51 8.85 21.59 1.90
N LEU A 52 9.73 22.47 1.39
CA LEU A 52 9.82 22.83 -0.03
C LEU A 52 8.52 23.40 -0.61
N TRP A 53 7.80 24.19 0.17
CA TRP A 53 6.69 25.01 -0.31
C TRP A 53 7.23 26.27 -0.97
N THR A 54 6.65 26.63 -2.11
CA THR A 54 6.92 27.89 -2.82
C THR A 54 5.88 28.94 -2.48
N CYS A 55 6.15 30.21 -2.83
CA CYS A 55 5.16 31.28 -2.68
C CYS A 55 3.87 30.99 -3.49
N THR A 56 4.00 30.45 -4.70
CA THR A 56 2.86 30.02 -5.52
C THR A 56 2.02 28.96 -4.82
N ASP A 57 2.65 27.93 -4.23
CA ASP A 57 1.91 26.90 -3.49
C ASP A 57 1.17 27.50 -2.29
N ASP A 58 1.78 28.47 -1.59
CA ASP A 58 1.14 29.13 -0.46
C ASP A 58 -0.05 30.01 -0.88
N CYS A 59 0.07 30.70 -2.02
CA CYS A 59 -1.05 31.43 -2.62
C CYS A 59 -2.20 30.49 -3.03
N GLN A 60 -1.88 29.34 -3.64
CA GLN A 60 -2.87 28.31 -3.94
C GLN A 60 -3.56 27.81 -2.67
N TYR A 61 -2.80 27.53 -1.62
CA TYR A 61 -3.29 27.08 -0.32
C TYR A 61 -4.25 28.11 0.32
N GLN A 62 -3.84 29.38 0.38
CA GLN A 62 -4.66 30.46 0.95
C GLN A 62 -5.97 30.64 0.17
N CYS A 63 -5.89 30.72 -1.16
CA CYS A 63 -7.05 30.89 -2.04
C CYS A 63 -8.01 29.68 -1.97
N MET A 64 -7.47 28.46 -1.93
CA MET A 64 -8.24 27.23 -1.76
C MET A 64 -9.07 27.28 -0.47
N HIS A 65 -8.46 27.62 0.65
CA HIS A 65 -9.16 27.66 1.94
C HIS A 65 -10.14 28.82 2.07
N ALA A 66 -9.79 30.02 1.58
CA ALA A 66 -10.71 31.16 1.56
C ALA A 66 -11.98 30.83 0.77
N TYR A 67 -11.82 30.20 -0.40
CA TYR A 67 -12.94 29.80 -1.24
C TYR A 67 -13.74 28.64 -0.64
N THR A 68 -13.06 27.65 -0.06
CA THR A 68 -13.72 26.53 0.64
C THR A 68 -14.58 27.02 1.81
N THR A 69 -14.13 28.04 2.56
CA THR A 69 -14.92 28.63 3.64
C THR A 69 -16.13 29.38 3.10
N LYS A 70 -15.96 30.18 2.04
CA LYS A 70 -17.07 30.88 1.39
C LYS A 70 -18.12 29.92 0.79
N ASP A 71 -17.67 28.85 0.15
CA ASP A 71 -18.56 27.81 -0.39
C ASP A 71 -19.36 27.15 0.76
N ALA A 72 -18.72 26.85 1.89
CA ALA A 72 -19.40 26.29 3.05
C ALA A 72 -20.46 27.22 3.65
N GLU A 73 -20.18 28.52 3.76
CA GLU A 73 -21.13 29.54 4.25
C GLU A 73 -22.35 29.69 3.32
N THR A 74 -22.18 29.42 2.03
CA THR A 74 -23.23 29.52 1.01
C THR A 74 -23.92 28.18 0.71
N GLY A 75 -23.61 27.12 1.48
CA GLY A 75 -24.22 25.80 1.32
C GLY A 75 -23.72 25.02 0.09
N ILE A 76 -22.63 25.46 -0.54
CA ILE A 76 -22.00 24.77 -1.68
C ILE A 76 -21.13 23.62 -1.14
N ARG A 77 -21.28 22.42 -1.75
CA ARG A 77 -20.46 21.26 -1.40
C ARG A 77 -18.98 21.55 -1.69
N MET A 78 -18.12 21.13 -0.76
CA MET A 78 -16.66 21.21 -0.89
C MET A 78 -16.17 20.64 -2.22
N ARG A 79 -15.17 21.31 -2.80
CA ARG A 79 -14.54 20.95 -4.08
C ARG A 79 -13.14 20.40 -3.83
N GLN A 80 -12.70 19.50 -4.69
CA GLN A 80 -11.32 19.08 -4.76
C GLN A 80 -10.49 20.09 -5.56
N TYR A 81 -9.22 20.22 -5.20
CA TYR A 81 -8.20 21.03 -5.83
C TYR A 81 -6.96 20.16 -6.03
N PHE A 82 -6.37 20.19 -7.22
CA PHE A 82 -5.19 19.40 -7.57
C PHE A 82 -5.34 17.91 -7.24
N GLY A 83 -6.53 17.35 -7.49
CA GLY A 83 -6.85 15.95 -7.19
C GLY A 83 -7.13 15.63 -5.71
N LYS A 84 -7.11 16.62 -4.81
CA LYS A 84 -7.19 16.41 -3.36
C LYS A 84 -8.24 17.29 -2.68
N TRP A 85 -8.68 16.86 -1.50
CA TRP A 85 -9.51 17.69 -0.64
C TRP A 85 -8.69 18.82 0.02
N PRO A 86 -9.32 19.94 0.43
CA PRO A 86 -8.63 21.05 1.07
C PRO A 86 -8.31 20.74 2.54
N PHE A 87 -7.10 20.24 2.81
CA PHE A 87 -6.62 19.90 4.15
C PHE A 87 -5.97 21.06 4.90
N TRP A 88 -6.17 21.13 6.22
CA TRP A 88 -5.38 22.02 7.07
C TRP A 88 -3.92 21.53 7.16
N ARG A 89 -2.99 22.37 6.73
CA ARG A 89 -1.55 22.11 6.80
C ARG A 89 -1.04 22.39 8.21
N VAL A 90 -0.22 21.49 8.76
CA VAL A 90 0.38 21.65 10.10
C VAL A 90 1.89 21.53 10.00
N GLY A 91 2.64 22.57 10.36
CA GLY A 91 4.11 22.53 10.34
C GLY A 91 4.72 22.23 8.96
N GLY A 92 4.01 22.54 7.87
CA GLY A 92 4.42 22.19 6.50
C GLY A 92 3.92 20.83 6.00
N ILE A 93 3.30 20.01 6.84
CA ILE A 93 2.69 18.72 6.46
C ILE A 93 1.34 18.98 5.78
N GLN A 94 1.22 18.59 4.51
CA GLN A 94 0.02 18.77 3.70
C GLN A 94 -1.18 17.99 4.25
N GLU A 95 -0.99 16.72 4.63
CA GLU A 95 -2.04 15.82 5.11
C GLU A 95 -1.67 15.20 6.47
N PRO A 96 -1.90 15.93 7.59
CA PRO A 96 -1.40 15.52 8.91
C PRO A 96 -1.91 14.16 9.39
N ALA A 97 -3.18 13.82 9.12
CA ALA A 97 -3.74 12.53 9.51
C ALA A 97 -3.11 11.37 8.72
N SER A 98 -2.99 11.51 7.39
CA SER A 98 -2.34 10.52 6.53
C SER A 98 -0.91 10.26 6.98
N VAL A 99 -0.11 11.31 7.28
CA VAL A 99 1.25 11.16 7.80
C VAL A 99 1.28 10.45 9.16
N ALA A 100 0.42 10.85 10.10
CA ALA A 100 0.36 10.25 11.43
C ALA A 100 0.00 8.75 11.35
N PHE A 101 -0.98 8.38 10.53
CA PHE A 101 -1.39 7.00 10.37
C PHE A 101 -0.41 6.16 9.54
N SER A 102 0.32 6.76 8.60
CA SER A 102 1.48 6.12 7.95
C SER A 102 2.60 5.85 8.95
N ALA A 103 2.85 6.75 9.90
CA ALA A 103 3.82 6.52 10.98
C ALA A 103 3.38 5.37 11.91
N MET A 104 2.08 5.26 12.21
CA MET A 104 1.53 4.12 12.96
C MET A 104 1.74 2.80 12.21
N ASN A 105 1.49 2.78 10.90
CA ASN A 105 1.78 1.62 10.06
C ASN A 105 3.27 1.26 10.06
N PHE A 106 4.16 2.24 9.86
CA PHE A 106 5.60 2.04 9.93
C PHE A 106 6.00 1.37 11.25
N TYR A 107 5.49 1.89 12.38
CA TYR A 107 5.73 1.33 13.69
C TYR A 107 5.19 -0.10 13.82
N ALA A 108 3.97 -0.38 13.34
CA ALA A 108 3.38 -1.71 13.35
C ALA A 108 4.23 -2.72 12.56
N HIS A 109 4.71 -2.36 11.37
CA HIS A 109 5.61 -3.19 10.57
C HIS A 109 6.99 -3.34 11.18
N LEU A 110 7.51 -2.31 11.88
CA LEU A 110 8.79 -2.38 12.57
C LEU A 110 8.72 -3.38 13.74
N ARG A 111 7.64 -3.32 14.53
CA ARG A 111 7.36 -4.28 15.60
C ARG A 111 7.14 -5.68 15.05
N GLY A 112 6.40 -5.81 13.94
CA GLY A 112 6.19 -7.08 13.24
C GLY A 112 7.48 -7.70 12.72
N LEU A 113 8.37 -6.90 12.13
CA LEU A 113 9.70 -7.31 11.69
C LEU A 113 10.54 -7.84 12.86
N ALA A 114 10.55 -7.12 13.98
CA ALA A 114 11.24 -7.55 15.21
C ALA A 114 10.66 -8.87 15.73
N LEU A 115 9.33 -9.00 15.74
CA LEU A 115 8.63 -10.22 16.16
C LEU A 115 9.02 -11.42 15.27
N LEU A 116 9.00 -11.26 13.95
CA LEU A 116 9.42 -12.33 13.03
C LEU A 116 10.89 -12.73 13.21
N ARG A 117 11.77 -11.77 13.49
CA ARG A 117 13.19 -12.08 13.75
C ARG A 117 13.38 -12.91 15.00
N HIS A 118 12.62 -12.61 16.05
CA HIS A 118 12.70 -13.26 17.35
C HIS A 118 12.02 -14.64 17.35
N GLU A 119 10.78 -14.71 16.88
CA GLU A 119 9.90 -15.87 17.07
C GLU A 119 10.04 -16.95 15.99
N VAL A 120 10.43 -16.59 14.76
CA VAL A 120 10.55 -17.56 13.66
C VAL A 120 11.95 -18.19 13.69
N PRO A 121 12.10 -19.52 13.67
CA PRO A 121 13.41 -20.18 13.66
C PRO A 121 14.33 -19.70 12.53
N ARG A 122 15.64 -19.60 12.78
CA ARG A 122 16.62 -19.08 11.80
C ARG A 122 16.68 -19.89 10.52
N ASP A 123 16.45 -21.19 10.61
CA ASP A 123 16.46 -22.15 9.51
C ASP A 123 15.10 -22.35 8.86
N HIS A 124 14.06 -21.62 9.30
CA HIS A 124 12.73 -21.72 8.73
C HIS A 124 12.75 -21.24 7.26
N PRO A 125 12.29 -22.05 6.29
CA PRO A 125 12.45 -21.75 4.86
C PRO A 125 11.69 -20.49 4.42
N MET A 126 10.62 -20.13 5.13
CA MET A 126 9.85 -18.91 4.86
C MET A 126 10.43 -17.62 5.46
N LYS A 127 11.36 -17.70 6.42
CA LYS A 127 11.77 -16.53 7.22
C LYS A 127 12.29 -15.38 6.34
N ILE A 128 13.16 -15.69 5.38
CA ILE A 128 13.72 -14.68 4.47
C ILE A 128 12.65 -13.94 3.68
N TYR A 129 11.61 -14.63 3.23
CA TYR A 129 10.51 -14.06 2.45
C TYR A 129 9.65 -13.12 3.31
N LEU A 130 9.36 -13.51 4.55
CA LEU A 130 8.61 -12.67 5.50
C LEU A 130 9.40 -11.42 5.91
N LEU A 131 10.71 -11.55 6.11
CA LEU A 131 11.59 -10.41 6.41
C LEU A 131 11.66 -9.44 5.22
N ALA A 132 11.85 -9.96 4.00
CA ALA A 132 11.88 -9.14 2.78
C ALA A 132 10.58 -8.35 2.58
N TRP A 133 9.43 -9.01 2.74
CA TRP A 133 8.13 -8.33 2.68
C TRP A 133 8.00 -7.25 3.76
N SER A 134 8.43 -7.54 4.99
CA SER A 134 8.37 -6.56 6.09
C SER A 134 9.23 -5.33 5.82
N TYR A 135 10.41 -5.50 5.24
CA TYR A 135 11.25 -4.38 4.82
C TYR A 135 10.64 -3.57 3.68
N ALA A 136 10.01 -4.23 2.70
CA ALA A 136 9.26 -3.56 1.66
C ALA A 136 8.14 -2.70 2.26
N SER A 137 7.40 -3.24 3.25
CA SER A 137 6.36 -2.49 3.97
C SER A 137 6.91 -1.28 4.72
N LEU A 138 8.06 -1.41 5.42
CA LEU A 138 8.71 -0.25 6.04
C LEU A 138 9.03 0.85 5.02
N ASN A 139 9.56 0.46 3.86
CA ASN A 139 9.84 1.41 2.77
C ASN A 139 8.56 2.08 2.23
N THR A 140 7.46 1.32 2.04
CA THR A 140 6.16 1.89 1.67
C THR A 140 5.72 2.98 2.62
N TRP A 141 5.74 2.72 3.92
CA TRP A 141 5.23 3.69 4.89
C TRP A 141 6.16 4.89 5.07
N ILE A 142 7.46 4.75 4.80
CA ILE A 142 8.38 5.89 4.67
C ILE A 142 7.94 6.79 3.51
N TRP A 143 7.77 6.23 2.31
CA TRP A 143 7.42 7.03 1.14
C TRP A 143 6.01 7.62 1.23
N SER A 144 5.08 6.91 1.85
CA SER A 144 3.76 7.44 2.18
C SER A 144 3.86 8.66 3.12
N MET A 145 4.63 8.59 4.21
CA MET A 145 4.85 9.76 5.08
C MET A 145 5.48 10.95 4.31
N VAL A 146 6.44 10.68 3.43
CA VAL A 146 7.11 11.72 2.63
C VAL A 146 6.12 12.36 1.65
N PHE A 147 5.34 11.57 0.93
CA PHE A 147 4.35 12.04 -0.04
C PHE A 147 3.22 12.86 0.61
N HIS A 148 2.63 12.36 1.70
CA HIS A 148 1.57 13.09 2.42
C HIS A 148 2.09 14.31 3.20
N THR A 149 3.40 14.38 3.46
CA THR A 149 4.03 15.60 3.95
C THR A 149 4.11 16.64 2.84
N ARG A 150 4.63 16.24 1.68
CA ARG A 150 4.79 17.11 0.52
C ARG A 150 4.60 16.34 -0.78
N ASP A 151 3.52 16.68 -1.46
CA ASP A 151 3.18 16.13 -2.77
C ASP A 151 4.04 16.77 -3.86
N MET A 152 4.85 15.93 -4.52
CA MET A 152 5.67 16.26 -5.68
C MET A 152 5.71 15.07 -6.61
N ALA A 153 5.98 15.30 -7.91
CA ALA A 153 6.05 14.22 -8.90
C ALA A 153 7.01 13.07 -8.53
N LEU A 154 8.10 13.35 -7.79
CA LEU A 154 9.00 12.31 -7.30
C LEU A 154 8.43 11.56 -6.09
N THR A 155 7.90 12.28 -5.09
CA THR A 155 7.39 11.66 -3.86
C THR A 155 6.14 10.84 -4.14
N GLU A 156 5.29 11.32 -5.05
CA GLU A 156 4.16 10.60 -5.63
C GLU A 156 4.60 9.26 -6.21
N LYS A 157 5.52 9.26 -7.19
CA LYS A 157 5.99 8.03 -7.82
C LYS A 157 6.55 7.05 -6.80
N LEU A 158 7.35 7.53 -5.85
CA LEU A 158 7.99 6.67 -4.87
C LEU A 158 7.00 6.08 -3.86
N ASP A 159 5.94 6.80 -3.49
CA ASP A 159 4.86 6.25 -2.67
C ASP A 159 4.12 5.12 -3.42
N TYR A 160 3.61 5.42 -4.60
CA TYR A 160 2.86 4.44 -5.40
C TYR A 160 3.70 3.23 -5.80
N PHE A 161 4.98 3.41 -6.18
CA PHE A 161 5.86 2.28 -6.52
C PHE A 161 6.17 1.43 -5.30
N SER A 162 6.34 2.06 -4.13
CA SER A 162 6.58 1.32 -2.89
C SER A 162 5.34 0.56 -2.44
N ALA A 163 4.14 1.14 -2.58
CA ALA A 163 2.88 0.44 -2.31
C ALA A 163 2.71 -0.78 -3.23
N ALA A 164 2.92 -0.59 -4.54
CA ALA A 164 2.85 -1.67 -5.52
C ALA A 164 3.86 -2.80 -5.24
N LEU A 165 5.09 -2.45 -4.87
CA LEU A 165 6.11 -3.43 -4.48
C LEU A 165 5.65 -4.26 -3.27
N THR A 166 5.13 -3.62 -2.22
CA THR A 166 4.69 -4.31 -1.00
C THR A 166 3.50 -5.23 -1.25
N ILE A 167 2.52 -4.79 -2.04
CA ILE A 167 1.35 -5.60 -2.41
C ILE A 167 1.80 -6.82 -3.25
N LEU A 168 2.69 -6.61 -4.22
CA LEU A 168 3.26 -7.68 -5.03
C LEU A 168 4.13 -8.64 -4.23
N CYS A 169 4.95 -8.15 -3.31
CA CYS A 169 5.70 -8.97 -2.37
C CYS A 169 4.76 -9.79 -1.47
N GLY A 170 3.63 -9.22 -1.04
CA GLY A 170 2.60 -9.93 -0.28
C GLY A 170 1.99 -11.10 -1.07
N LEU A 171 1.65 -10.89 -2.35
CA LEU A 171 1.21 -11.97 -3.24
C LEU A 171 2.32 -12.99 -3.47
N TYR A 172 3.55 -12.53 -3.68
CA TYR A 172 4.72 -13.38 -3.87
C TYR A 172 4.90 -14.34 -2.69
N VAL A 173 4.93 -13.81 -1.46
CA VAL A 173 5.02 -14.59 -0.22
C VAL A 173 3.87 -15.59 -0.12
N ALA A 174 2.64 -15.17 -0.41
CA ALA A 174 1.47 -16.04 -0.35
C ALA A 174 1.61 -17.24 -1.30
N VAL A 175 2.03 -17.01 -2.55
CA VAL A 175 2.24 -18.09 -3.54
C VAL A 175 3.37 -19.03 -3.09
N ILE A 176 4.52 -18.49 -2.64
CA ILE A 176 5.63 -19.31 -2.15
C ILE A 176 5.18 -20.20 -0.97
N ARG A 177 4.43 -19.64 -0.03
CA ARG A 177 3.93 -20.33 1.16
C ARG A 177 2.87 -21.39 0.84
N LEU A 178 1.84 -21.03 0.08
CA LEU A 178 0.64 -21.84 -0.09
C LEU A 178 0.84 -22.97 -1.11
N PHE A 179 1.80 -22.83 -2.03
CA PHE A 179 2.15 -23.86 -3.00
C PHE A 179 3.47 -24.56 -2.67
N HIS A 180 4.06 -24.30 -1.50
CA HIS A 180 5.28 -24.94 -1.00
C HIS A 180 6.48 -24.83 -1.96
N LEU A 181 6.68 -23.64 -2.53
CA LEU A 181 7.76 -23.35 -3.49
C LEU A 181 9.06 -22.89 -2.84
N TYR A 182 9.14 -22.93 -1.51
CA TYR A 182 10.34 -22.61 -0.76
C TYR A 182 11.41 -23.72 -0.89
N PRO A 183 12.71 -23.38 -0.82
CA PRO A 183 13.77 -24.38 -0.90
C PRO A 183 13.73 -25.34 0.29
N SER A 184 13.96 -26.63 0.03
CA SER A 184 14.06 -27.65 1.10
C SER A 184 15.40 -27.55 1.83
N VAL A 185 15.35 -27.59 3.17
CA VAL A 185 16.51 -27.36 4.06
C VAL A 185 17.54 -28.51 4.01
N GLY A 186 17.16 -29.71 3.57
CA GLY A 186 18.03 -30.90 3.53
C GLY A 186 19.01 -31.03 2.35
N ALA A 187 19.05 -30.10 1.38
CA ALA A 187 19.90 -30.25 0.19
C ALA A 187 21.38 -29.83 0.39
N LYS A 188 21.80 -29.54 1.63
CA LYS A 188 23.12 -28.93 1.92
C LYS A 188 24.25 -29.91 2.25
N LEU A 189 24.01 -31.22 2.38
CA LEU A 189 25.02 -32.13 2.96
C LEU A 189 25.37 -33.40 2.18
N THR A 190 25.00 -33.55 0.91
CA THR A 190 25.53 -34.66 0.09
C THR A 190 26.29 -34.16 -1.13
N THR A 191 27.62 -34.18 -0.99
CA THR A 191 28.66 -34.38 -2.02
C THR A 191 28.20 -34.29 -3.48
N ALA A 192 28.64 -33.24 -4.18
CA ALA A 192 28.84 -33.18 -5.64
C ALA A 192 27.77 -33.84 -6.53
N ARG A 193 26.50 -33.88 -6.12
CA ARG A 193 25.40 -34.27 -7.01
C ARG A 193 25.05 -33.04 -7.82
N VAL A 194 25.18 -33.14 -9.14
CA VAL A 194 24.64 -32.18 -10.12
C VAL A 194 23.28 -31.70 -9.59
N ARG A 195 23.19 -30.42 -9.22
CA ARG A 195 21.98 -29.82 -8.67
C ARG A 195 20.94 -29.76 -9.78
N THR A 196 20.30 -30.88 -10.07
CA THR A 196 19.20 -30.95 -11.02
C THR A 196 18.08 -30.08 -10.48
N SER A 197 17.63 -29.12 -11.28
CA SER A 197 16.53 -28.25 -10.88
C SER A 197 15.30 -29.10 -10.58
N THR A 198 14.75 -29.02 -9.37
CA THR A 198 13.49 -29.68 -9.08
C THR A 198 12.35 -28.94 -9.81
N PRO A 199 11.22 -29.60 -10.12
CA PRO A 199 10.05 -28.90 -10.65
C PRO A 199 9.63 -27.69 -9.79
N ARG A 200 9.75 -27.80 -8.46
CA ARG A 200 9.47 -26.71 -7.52
C ARG A 200 10.43 -25.53 -7.67
N ASP A 201 11.72 -25.79 -7.83
CA ASP A 201 12.71 -24.74 -8.08
C ASP A 201 12.41 -23.98 -9.38
N ARG A 202 12.03 -24.71 -10.45
CA ARG A 202 11.64 -24.10 -11.72
C ARG A 202 10.38 -23.23 -11.57
N LEU A 203 9.36 -23.71 -10.88
CA LEU A 203 8.15 -22.94 -10.60
C LEU A 203 8.42 -21.69 -9.76
N ARG A 204 9.27 -21.79 -8.73
CA ARG A 204 9.71 -20.64 -7.94
C ARG A 204 10.43 -19.60 -8.81
N MET A 205 11.37 -20.04 -9.65
CA MET A 205 12.10 -19.14 -10.54
C MET A 205 11.16 -18.47 -11.54
N ALA A 206 10.28 -19.23 -12.19
CA ALA A 206 9.27 -18.69 -13.09
C ALA A 206 8.39 -17.64 -12.40
N TRP A 207 7.88 -17.95 -11.22
CA TRP A 207 7.08 -17.02 -10.43
C TRP A 207 7.86 -15.75 -10.03
N SER A 208 9.12 -15.90 -9.63
CA SER A 208 9.99 -14.77 -9.29
C SER A 208 10.26 -13.88 -10.51
N SER A 209 10.49 -14.48 -11.67
CA SER A 209 10.65 -13.74 -12.94
C SER A 209 9.37 -13.04 -13.35
N ILE A 210 8.20 -13.67 -13.20
CA ILE A 210 6.90 -13.06 -13.48
C ILE A 210 6.68 -11.83 -12.60
N CYS A 211 6.90 -11.93 -11.29
CA CYS A 211 6.77 -10.79 -10.39
C CYS A 211 7.77 -9.68 -10.73
N LEU A 212 9.03 -10.02 -11.01
CA LEU A 212 10.05 -9.03 -11.36
C LEU A 212 9.68 -8.29 -12.64
N VAL A 213 9.34 -9.02 -13.71
CA VAL A 213 8.96 -8.41 -14.99
C VAL A 213 7.68 -7.58 -14.84
N ALA A 214 6.68 -8.06 -14.10
CA ALA A 214 5.46 -7.32 -13.83
C ALA A 214 5.76 -6.00 -13.10
N PHE A 215 6.61 -6.02 -12.07
CA PHE A 215 6.97 -4.82 -11.33
C PHE A 215 7.79 -3.84 -12.18
N LEU A 216 8.79 -4.33 -12.91
CA LEU A 216 9.60 -3.48 -13.80
C LEU A 216 8.74 -2.88 -14.92
N GLY A 217 7.81 -3.63 -15.49
CA GLY A 217 6.84 -3.14 -16.45
C GLY A 217 5.93 -2.06 -15.85
N HIS A 218 5.39 -2.29 -14.65
CA HIS A 218 4.54 -1.35 -13.92
C HIS A 218 5.23 0.00 -13.67
N ILE A 219 6.44 -0.02 -13.09
CA ILE A 219 7.17 1.21 -12.79
C ILE A 219 7.64 1.91 -14.08
N SER A 220 8.02 1.15 -15.11
CA SER A 220 8.45 1.74 -16.38
C SER A 220 7.28 2.46 -17.05
N TYR A 221 6.12 1.82 -17.12
CA TYR A 221 4.90 2.42 -17.67
C TYR A 221 4.55 3.74 -16.95
N LEU A 222 4.44 3.72 -15.62
CA LEU A 222 4.09 4.92 -14.85
C LEU A 222 5.18 5.99 -14.83
N THR A 223 6.44 5.63 -15.13
CA THR A 223 7.55 6.60 -15.20
C THR A 223 7.58 7.34 -16.53
N PHE A 224 7.37 6.63 -17.64
CA PHE A 224 7.57 7.17 -19.00
C PHE A 224 6.32 7.77 -19.64
N MET A 225 5.13 7.55 -19.07
CA MET A 225 3.91 8.21 -19.54
C MET A 225 3.93 9.71 -19.25
N PRO A 226 3.29 10.56 -20.10
CA PRO A 226 3.29 12.02 -19.93
C PRO A 226 2.69 12.51 -18.60
N SER A 227 1.77 11.74 -18.05
CA SER A 227 1.13 11.96 -16.75
C SER A 227 1.03 10.63 -16.00
N PHE A 228 0.98 10.71 -14.67
CA PHE A 228 0.79 9.52 -13.84
C PHE A 228 -0.62 8.94 -14.06
N ASP A 229 -0.69 7.68 -14.51
CA ASP A 229 -1.97 6.99 -14.74
C ASP A 229 -2.48 6.32 -13.45
N TYR A 230 -3.25 7.08 -12.67
CA TYR A 230 -3.83 6.58 -11.43
C TYR A 230 -4.81 5.43 -11.65
N ALA A 231 -5.57 5.45 -12.75
CA ALA A 231 -6.56 4.41 -13.04
C ALA A 231 -5.87 3.07 -13.27
N TYR A 232 -4.82 3.05 -14.10
CA TYR A 232 -3.97 1.88 -14.27
C TYR A 232 -3.35 1.43 -12.95
N ASN A 233 -2.78 2.34 -12.16
CA ASN A 233 -2.14 1.99 -10.89
C ASN A 233 -3.13 1.35 -9.89
N ILE A 234 -4.35 1.90 -9.79
CA ILE A 234 -5.41 1.34 -8.93
C ILE A 234 -5.78 -0.06 -9.43
N VAL A 235 -5.99 -0.25 -10.74
CA VAL A 235 -6.33 -1.56 -11.32
C VAL A 235 -5.23 -2.59 -11.07
N PHE A 236 -3.96 -2.23 -11.30
CA PHE A 236 -2.82 -3.11 -11.04
C PHE A 236 -2.80 -3.59 -9.58
N ASN A 237 -2.85 -2.65 -8.63
CA ASN A 237 -2.82 -2.95 -7.21
C ASN A 237 -4.05 -3.74 -6.75
N ALA A 238 -5.24 -3.42 -7.28
CA ALA A 238 -6.47 -4.16 -6.99
C ALA A 238 -6.37 -5.61 -7.47
N VAL A 239 -5.88 -5.86 -8.69
CA VAL A 239 -5.73 -7.23 -9.22
C VAL A 239 -4.75 -8.04 -8.36
N VAL A 240 -3.59 -7.48 -8.04
CA VAL A 240 -2.57 -8.17 -7.22
C VAL A 240 -3.08 -8.40 -5.79
N GLY A 241 -3.67 -7.38 -5.16
CA GLY A 241 -4.20 -7.44 -3.81
C GLY A 241 -5.40 -8.38 -3.67
N LEU A 242 -6.34 -8.37 -4.61
CA LEU A 242 -7.47 -9.31 -4.63
C LEU A 242 -6.98 -10.76 -4.82
N SER A 243 -5.98 -10.98 -5.67
CA SER A 243 -5.38 -12.32 -5.84
C SER A 243 -4.80 -12.83 -4.52
N HIS A 244 -4.09 -11.97 -3.77
CA HIS A 244 -3.57 -12.27 -2.45
C HIS A 244 -4.69 -12.62 -1.46
N ASN A 245 -5.74 -11.80 -1.40
CA ASN A 245 -6.88 -12.00 -0.52
C ASN A 245 -7.65 -13.30 -0.84
N ILE A 246 -7.83 -13.63 -2.13
CA ILE A 246 -8.48 -14.86 -2.55
C ILE A 246 -7.71 -16.08 -2.06
N LEU A 247 -6.39 -16.10 -2.23
CA LEU A 247 -5.54 -17.21 -1.78
C LEU A 247 -5.63 -17.43 -0.27
N TRP A 248 -5.56 -16.36 0.53
CA TRP A 248 -5.67 -16.46 1.98
C TRP A 248 -7.09 -16.78 2.46
N SER A 249 -8.12 -16.34 1.74
CA SER A 249 -9.50 -16.76 1.98
C SER A 249 -9.64 -18.27 1.79
N ILE A 250 -9.13 -18.80 0.68
CA ILE A 250 -9.12 -20.25 0.41
C ILE A 250 -8.36 -21.00 1.50
N TYR A 251 -7.21 -20.51 1.95
CA TYR A 251 -6.45 -21.09 3.06
C TYR A 251 -7.26 -21.15 4.36
N ALA A 252 -8.04 -20.10 4.66
CA ALA A 252 -8.79 -19.98 5.90
C ALA A 252 -10.04 -20.89 5.97
N LEU A 253 -10.59 -21.34 4.83
CA LEU A 253 -11.81 -22.14 4.76
C LEU A 253 -11.69 -23.48 5.52
N PRO A 254 -12.77 -23.97 6.18
CA PRO A 254 -12.77 -25.30 6.80
C PRO A 254 -12.35 -26.42 5.85
N MET A 255 -12.94 -26.44 4.65
CA MET A 255 -12.63 -27.38 3.57
C MET A 255 -11.81 -26.66 2.49
N SER A 256 -10.53 -26.41 2.77
CA SER A 256 -9.64 -25.76 1.81
C SER A 256 -9.26 -26.70 0.67
N ILE A 257 -9.21 -26.18 -0.56
CA ILE A 257 -8.62 -26.91 -1.69
C ILE A 257 -7.08 -26.96 -1.61
N LEU A 258 -6.48 -26.05 -0.84
CA LEU A 258 -5.05 -25.98 -0.59
C LEU A 258 -4.66 -26.95 0.52
N ARG A 259 -3.53 -27.63 0.34
CA ARG A 259 -2.89 -28.37 1.43
C ARG A 259 -2.09 -27.35 2.25
N ARG A 260 -2.41 -27.19 3.55
CA ARG A 260 -1.76 -26.16 4.39
C ARG A 260 -0.31 -26.50 4.72
N TYR A 261 -0.02 -27.78 4.93
CA TYR A 261 1.33 -28.28 5.23
C TYR A 261 1.58 -29.57 4.45
N PRO A 262 2.77 -29.78 3.87
CA PRO A 262 3.04 -30.95 3.04
C PRO A 262 2.86 -32.28 3.78
N SER A 263 3.23 -32.31 5.07
CA SER A 263 3.21 -33.50 5.92
C SER A 263 1.85 -33.79 6.55
N GLN A 264 0.89 -32.87 6.47
CA GLN A 264 -0.42 -33.02 7.07
C GLN A 264 -1.49 -33.42 6.03
N PRO A 265 -2.57 -34.12 6.45
CA PRO A 265 -3.70 -34.37 5.58
C PRO A 265 -4.37 -33.06 5.16
N LYS A 266 -5.04 -33.06 4.01
CA LYS A 266 -5.71 -31.85 3.48
C LYS A 266 -6.78 -31.28 4.41
N SER A 267 -7.37 -32.13 5.26
CA SER A 267 -8.34 -31.76 6.29
C SER A 267 -7.72 -31.02 7.49
N TYR A 268 -6.40 -31.11 7.68
CA TYR A 268 -5.74 -30.46 8.82
C TYR A 268 -5.89 -28.94 8.75
N ARG A 269 -6.51 -28.37 9.79
CA ARG A 269 -6.76 -26.93 9.92
C ARG A 269 -6.40 -26.49 11.34
N PRO A 270 -5.27 -25.78 11.52
CA PRO A 270 -4.93 -25.27 12.84
C PRO A 270 -5.94 -24.18 13.28
N PRO A 271 -6.21 -24.01 14.58
CA PRO A 271 -7.18 -23.04 15.08
C PRO A 271 -6.90 -21.59 14.65
N PHE A 272 -5.63 -21.24 14.44
CA PHE A 272 -5.21 -19.91 14.01
C PHE A 272 -5.48 -19.63 12.52
N ALA A 273 -5.78 -20.63 11.69
CA ALA A 273 -6.06 -20.43 10.28
C ALA A 273 -7.25 -19.48 10.03
N LYS A 274 -8.19 -19.39 10.99
CA LYS A 274 -9.30 -18.41 10.93
C LYS A 274 -8.82 -16.97 11.01
N LYS A 275 -7.66 -16.70 11.63
CA LYS A 275 -7.10 -15.35 11.73
C LYS A 275 -6.75 -14.80 10.35
N ALA A 276 -6.21 -15.63 9.44
CA ALA A 276 -5.99 -15.22 8.05
C ALA A 276 -7.29 -14.75 7.38
N GLY A 277 -8.39 -15.49 7.56
CA GLY A 277 -9.69 -15.11 7.02
C GLY A 277 -10.22 -13.79 7.59
N ILE A 278 -10.11 -13.60 8.90
CA ILE A 278 -10.49 -12.33 9.56
C ILE A 278 -9.63 -11.18 9.03
N ALA A 279 -8.31 -11.37 8.91
CA ALA A 279 -7.40 -10.34 8.41
C ALA A 279 -7.76 -9.92 6.98
N VAL A 280 -8.05 -10.89 6.10
CA VAL A 280 -8.47 -10.63 4.73
C VAL A 280 -9.81 -9.89 4.67
N LEU A 281 -10.78 -10.26 5.52
CA LEU A 281 -12.06 -9.55 5.60
C LEU A 281 -11.86 -8.10 6.05
N CYS A 282 -11.07 -7.88 7.11
CA CYS A 282 -10.75 -6.55 7.60
C CYS A 282 -9.99 -5.73 6.53
N MET A 283 -9.03 -6.33 5.82
CA MET A 283 -8.28 -5.67 4.76
C MET A 283 -9.17 -5.32 3.58
N THR A 284 -10.11 -6.19 3.22
CA THR A 284 -11.08 -5.94 2.15
C THR A 284 -12.04 -4.80 2.53
N ALA A 285 -12.50 -4.77 3.78
CA ALA A 285 -13.29 -3.66 4.31
C ALA A 285 -12.51 -2.35 4.35
N ALA A 286 -11.22 -2.40 4.74
CA ALA A 286 -10.34 -1.24 4.75
C ALA A 286 -10.16 -0.66 3.34
N VAL A 287 -9.85 -1.49 2.34
CA VAL A 287 -9.75 -1.03 0.93
C VAL A 287 -11.09 -0.46 0.45
N GLY A 288 -12.22 -0.96 0.95
CA GLY A 288 -13.53 -0.39 0.68
C GLY A 288 -13.69 1.07 1.14
N LEU A 289 -12.89 1.55 2.10
CA LEU A 289 -12.92 2.95 2.55
C LEU A 289 -12.58 3.92 1.42
N GLU A 290 -11.60 3.56 0.57
CA GLU A 290 -11.17 4.34 -0.59
C GLU A 290 -12.30 4.62 -1.59
N LEU A 291 -13.32 3.74 -1.64
CA LEU A 291 -14.45 3.89 -2.57
C LEU A 291 -15.41 5.01 -2.15
N PHE A 292 -15.38 5.47 -0.90
CA PHE A 292 -16.31 6.50 -0.43
C PHE A 292 -15.87 7.92 -0.75
N ASP A 293 -14.57 8.17 -0.97
CA ASP A 293 -13.94 9.49 -1.26
C ASP A 293 -14.72 10.69 -0.69
N PHE A 294 -14.87 10.73 0.63
CA PHE A 294 -15.68 11.74 1.31
C PHE A 294 -14.85 12.98 1.70
N PRO A 295 -15.46 14.19 1.76
CA PRO A 295 -14.77 15.39 2.20
C PRO A 295 -14.23 15.28 3.64
N PRO A 296 -13.01 15.76 3.91
CA PRO A 296 -12.34 15.52 5.19
C PRO A 296 -13.09 16.12 6.37
N TRP A 297 -13.33 15.31 7.39
CA TRP A 297 -13.81 15.73 8.69
C TRP A 297 -12.80 16.69 9.32
N GLY A 298 -13.30 17.88 9.69
CA GLY A 298 -12.47 18.96 10.21
C GLY A 298 -11.38 19.43 9.25
N ARG A 299 -11.45 19.12 7.94
CA ARG A 299 -10.38 19.31 6.95
C ARG A 299 -9.07 18.60 7.32
N VAL A 300 -9.15 17.48 8.04
CA VAL A 300 -7.97 16.71 8.45
C VAL A 300 -8.12 15.21 8.17
N ILE A 301 -9.29 14.62 8.45
CA ILE A 301 -9.50 13.16 8.33
C ILE A 301 -10.45 12.87 7.16
N ASP A 302 -9.96 12.21 6.14
CA ASP A 302 -10.71 11.75 4.97
C ASP A 302 -10.77 10.20 4.89
N ALA A 303 -11.34 9.69 3.79
CA ALA A 303 -11.41 8.26 3.53
C ALA A 303 -10.03 7.59 3.47
N HIS A 304 -9.06 8.26 2.84
CA HIS A 304 -7.71 7.73 2.61
C HIS A 304 -6.90 7.60 3.91
N SER A 305 -6.92 8.64 4.75
CA SER A 305 -6.30 8.57 6.08
C SER A 305 -6.95 7.51 6.97
N LEU A 306 -8.27 7.29 6.89
CA LEU A 306 -8.91 6.18 7.61
C LEU A 306 -8.48 4.80 7.08
N TRP A 307 -8.20 4.66 5.78
CA TRP A 307 -7.58 3.45 5.23
C TRP A 307 -6.18 3.21 5.83
N HIS A 308 -5.36 4.26 6.01
CA HIS A 308 -4.07 4.16 6.71
C HIS A 308 -4.26 3.69 8.14
N LEU A 309 -5.20 4.30 8.88
CA LEU A 309 -5.47 3.89 10.26
C LEU A 309 -5.91 2.42 10.35
N ALA A 310 -6.83 2.00 9.49
CA ALA A 310 -7.34 0.64 9.47
C ALA A 310 -6.20 -0.37 9.20
N THR A 311 -5.34 -0.10 8.21
CA THR A 311 -4.19 -0.98 7.89
C THR A 311 -3.18 -1.04 9.02
N ALA A 312 -2.93 0.07 9.73
CA ALA A 312 -2.05 0.09 10.91
C ALA A 312 -2.54 -0.82 12.03
N LEU A 313 -3.86 -0.92 12.22
CA LEU A 313 -4.48 -1.80 13.22
C LEU A 313 -4.51 -3.26 12.78
N ILE A 314 -4.63 -3.52 11.48
CA ILE A 314 -4.64 -4.87 10.90
C ILE A 314 -3.23 -5.49 10.91
N ALA A 315 -2.18 -4.69 10.70
CA ALA A 315 -0.81 -5.18 10.55
C ALA A 315 -0.32 -6.03 11.75
N PRO A 316 -0.45 -5.62 13.03
CA PRO A 316 -0.04 -6.44 14.17
C PRO A 316 -0.78 -7.78 14.23
N PHE A 317 -2.08 -7.78 13.91
CA PHE A 317 -2.88 -9.00 13.85
C PHE A 317 -2.37 -9.96 12.77
N TRP A 318 -2.01 -9.42 11.60
CA TRP A 318 -1.40 -10.20 10.51
C TRP A 318 -0.05 -10.81 10.91
N TYR A 319 0.83 -10.05 11.54
CA TYR A 319 2.12 -10.56 12.01
C TYR A 319 1.97 -11.68 13.05
N ASN A 320 1.03 -11.57 13.98
CA ASN A 320 0.74 -12.64 14.94
C ASN A 320 0.28 -13.91 14.24
N PHE A 321 -0.62 -13.79 13.25
CA PHE A 321 -1.02 -14.93 12.42
C PHE A 321 0.19 -15.57 11.71
N LEU A 322 1.06 -14.77 11.09
CA LEU A 322 2.25 -15.27 10.40
C LEU A 322 3.17 -16.04 11.36
N VAL A 323 3.41 -15.52 12.56
CA VAL A 323 4.23 -16.19 13.58
C VAL A 323 3.62 -17.54 13.99
N GLU A 324 2.32 -17.58 14.23
CA GLU A 324 1.61 -18.83 14.55
C GLU A 324 1.70 -19.85 13.41
N ASP A 325 1.52 -19.41 12.15
CA ASP A 325 1.69 -20.28 10.98
C ASP A 325 3.13 -20.80 10.88
N MET A 326 4.16 -19.99 11.14
CA MET A 326 5.58 -20.42 11.07
C MET A 326 6.01 -21.30 12.26
N ARG A 327 5.33 -21.23 13.39
CA ARG A 327 5.63 -22.01 14.60
C ARG A 327 4.86 -23.32 14.68
N ASP A 328 3.98 -23.59 13.73
CA ASP A 328 3.23 -24.84 13.65
C ASP A 328 4.21 -26.05 13.57
N PRO A 329 4.05 -27.08 14.42
CA PRO A 329 4.92 -28.25 14.40
C PRO A 329 4.98 -28.96 13.04
N SER A 330 3.96 -28.79 12.19
CA SER A 330 3.90 -29.37 10.84
C SER A 330 5.01 -28.89 9.90
N TRP A 331 5.78 -27.87 10.27
CA TRP A 331 6.99 -27.47 9.56
C TRP A 331 8.22 -28.34 9.88
N ASN A 332 8.22 -29.06 10.99
CA ASN A 332 9.38 -29.79 11.50
C ASN A 332 9.61 -31.15 10.87
N ASP A 333 8.63 -31.72 10.15
CA ASP A 333 8.77 -33.02 9.47
C ASP A 333 9.77 -33.00 8.29
N HIS A 334 10.33 -31.84 7.96
CA HIS A 334 11.45 -31.70 7.03
C HIS A 334 12.83 -31.85 7.70
N ARG A 335 12.88 -32.13 9.02
CA ARG A 335 14.10 -32.25 9.82
C ARG A 335 14.43 -33.69 10.26
N VAL A 336 13.63 -34.69 9.86
CA VAL A 336 13.85 -36.10 10.18
C VAL A 336 14.55 -36.81 9.03
#